data_AF-A0A1C4CKR9-F1
#
_entry.id   AF-A0A1C4CKR9-F1
#
_cell.length_a   1.000
_cell.length_b   1.000
_cell.length_c   1.000
_cell.angle_alpha   90.00
_cell.angle_beta   90.00
_cell.angle_gamma   90.00
#
_symmetry.space_group_name_H-M   'P 1'
#
loop_
_entity.id
_entity.type
_entity.pdbx_description
1 polymer ?
#
loop_
_entity_poly.entity_id
_entity_poly.type
_entity_poly.pdbx_seq_one_letter_code
_entity_poly.pdbx_strand_id
1 'polypeptide(L)'
;MNQQDNNNHLEATQINAKCPFIITIMHKLVPFSMIWVSLVLIYGVVCMYTNAVGQDEFYRFIFFLRSPFIVGLNCIALFISVFHTIVWFNLLPKTISSSMFNKQSNTLLVIVGLWAVTLAVSSFLFLFVLK
;
A
#
# COMPACT_ATOMS: atom_id res chain seq x y z
N MET A 1 43.67 -3.02 20.98
CA MET A 1 42.80 -1.88 20.60
C MET A 1 41.95 -2.23 19.37
N ASN A 2 41.26 -3.38 19.39
CA ASN A 2 40.64 -3.94 18.17
C ASN A 2 39.20 -4.45 18.38
N GLN A 3 38.62 -4.20 19.56
CA GLN A 3 37.27 -4.70 19.88
C GLN A 3 36.19 -3.66 19.56
N GLN A 4 36.50 -2.36 19.62
CA GLN A 4 35.56 -1.29 19.32
C GLN A 4 35.25 -1.17 17.81
N ASP A 5 36.24 -1.41 16.95
CA ASP A 5 36.10 -1.33 15.48
C ASP A 5 35.20 -2.46 14.92
N ASN A 6 35.40 -3.68 15.43
CA ASN A 6 34.61 -4.85 15.06
C ASN A 6 33.12 -4.72 15.44
N ASN A 7 32.82 -4.03 16.54
CA ASN A 7 31.45 -3.81 17.00
C ASN A 7 30.73 -2.79 16.11
N ASN A 8 31.41 -1.72 15.70
CA ASN A 8 30.85 -0.68 14.83
C ASN A 8 30.58 -1.20 13.40
N HIS A 9 31.42 -2.10 12.90
CA HIS A 9 31.25 -2.68 11.56
C HIS A 9 30.12 -3.73 11.52
N LEU A 10 29.91 -4.47 12.61
CA LEU A 10 28.81 -5.43 12.74
C LEU A 10 27.44 -4.72 12.88
N GLU A 11 27.37 -3.59 13.61
CA GLU A 11 26.15 -2.77 13.69
C GLU A 11 25.82 -2.10 12.34
N ALA A 12 26.81 -1.55 11.62
CA ALA A 12 26.59 -0.95 10.30
C ALA A 12 26.09 -1.97 9.25
N THR A 13 26.54 -3.22 9.35
CA THR A 13 26.10 -4.30 8.43
C THR A 13 24.72 -4.86 8.83
N GLN A 14 24.40 -4.92 10.12
CA GLN A 14 23.10 -5.39 10.61
C GLN A 14 21.95 -4.39 10.34
N ILE A 15 22.23 -3.09 10.31
CA ILE A 15 21.23 -2.06 9.95
C ILE A 15 20.85 -2.16 8.46
N ASN A 16 21.79 -2.55 7.59
CA ASN A 16 21.55 -2.69 6.15
C ASN A 16 20.80 -4.01 5.80
N ALA A 17 21.01 -5.09 6.56
CA ALA A 17 20.37 -6.38 6.34
C ALA A 17 18.93 -6.52 6.88
N LYS A 18 18.48 -5.62 7.77
CA LYS A 18 17.09 -5.62 8.28
C LYS A 18 16.09 -5.06 7.26
N CYS A 19 16.53 -4.15 6.38
CA CYS A 19 15.72 -3.57 5.31
C CYS A 19 15.12 -4.61 4.33
N PRO A 20 15.87 -5.59 3.77
CA PRO A 20 15.27 -6.57 2.86
C PRO A 20 14.29 -7.53 3.56
N PHE A 21 14.51 -7.84 4.85
CA PHE A 21 13.65 -8.77 5.58
C PHE A 21 12.29 -8.18 5.93
N ILE A 22 12.25 -6.95 6.44
CA ILE A 22 10.98 -6.26 6.75
C ILE A 22 10.18 -6.03 5.47
N ILE A 23 10.83 -5.64 4.37
CA ILE A 23 10.18 -5.49 3.05
C ILE A 23 9.58 -6.83 2.59
N THR A 24 10.29 -7.93 2.78
CA THR A 24 9.79 -9.27 2.42
C THR A 24 8.60 -9.69 3.26
N ILE A 25 8.64 -9.42 4.57
CA ILE A 25 7.51 -9.67 5.48
C ILE A 25 6.31 -8.83 5.06
N MET A 26 6.49 -7.52 4.87
CA MET A 26 5.44 -6.61 4.43
C MET A 26 4.83 -7.09 3.12
N HIS A 27 5.66 -7.55 2.18
CA HIS A 27 5.19 -8.06 0.89
C HIS A 27 4.33 -9.34 1.04
N LYS A 28 4.68 -10.23 1.97
CA LYS A 28 3.84 -11.40 2.31
C LYS A 28 2.51 -11.02 2.97
N LEU A 29 2.45 -9.89 3.67
CA LEU A 29 1.23 -9.38 4.30
C LEU A 29 0.30 -8.65 3.33
N VAL A 30 0.80 -8.19 2.18
CA VAL A 30 -0.01 -7.55 1.12
C VAL A 30 -1.27 -8.35 0.76
N PRO A 31 -1.19 -9.64 0.35
CA PRO A 31 -2.38 -10.40 -0.03
C PRO A 31 -3.37 -10.57 1.12
N PHE A 32 -2.91 -10.75 2.36
CA PHE A 32 -3.78 -10.82 3.53
C PHE A 32 -4.57 -9.52 3.73
N SER A 33 -3.87 -8.39 3.68
CA SER A 33 -4.45 -7.06 3.75
C SER A 33 -5.44 -6.80 2.61
N MET A 34 -5.13 -7.24 1.41
CA MET A 34 -5.94 -7.01 0.21
C MET A 34 -7.23 -7.83 0.24
N ILE A 35 -7.16 -9.08 0.71
CA ILE A 35 -8.34 -9.92 0.96
C ILE A 35 -9.20 -9.30 2.05
N TRP A 36 -8.61 -8.81 3.14
CA TRP A 36 -9.34 -8.14 4.22
C TRP A 36 -10.12 -6.93 3.71
N VAL A 37 -9.46 -6.02 2.99
CA VAL A 37 -10.11 -4.83 2.41
C VAL A 37 -11.21 -5.24 1.43
N SER A 38 -10.96 -6.23 0.57
CA SER A 38 -11.97 -6.75 -0.36
C SER A 38 -13.21 -7.30 0.38
N LEU A 39 -13.01 -8.06 1.45
CA LEU A 39 -14.09 -8.59 2.29
C LEU A 39 -14.91 -7.46 2.94
N VAL A 40 -14.23 -6.44 3.49
CA VAL A 40 -14.88 -5.27 4.09
C VAL A 40 -15.70 -4.49 3.05
N LEU A 41 -15.17 -4.31 1.83
CA LEU A 41 -15.89 -3.68 0.72
C LEU A 41 -17.11 -4.49 0.29
N ILE A 42 -16.97 -5.80 0.10
CA ILE A 42 -18.10 -6.68 -0.26
C ILE A 42 -19.18 -6.61 0.79
N TYR A 43 -18.82 -6.69 2.07
CA TYR A 43 -19.76 -6.55 3.18
C TYR A 43 -20.48 -5.19 3.15
N GLY A 44 -19.75 -4.11 2.87
CA GLY A 44 -20.33 -2.77 2.70
C GLY A 44 -21.31 -2.67 1.53
N VAL A 45 -20.97 -3.24 0.37
CA VAL A 45 -21.86 -3.27 -0.81
C VAL A 45 -23.11 -4.09 -0.53
N VAL A 46 -22.98 -5.25 0.11
CA VAL A 46 -24.12 -6.09 0.50
C VAL A 46 -25.03 -5.33 1.48
N CYS A 47 -24.48 -4.70 2.52
CA CYS A 47 -25.26 -3.88 3.44
C CYS A 47 -25.95 -2.68 2.76
N MET A 48 -25.29 -2.04 1.79
CA MET A 48 -25.89 -0.96 1.00
C MET A 48 -27.05 -1.47 0.13
N TYR A 49 -26.87 -2.62 -0.53
CA TYR A 49 -27.91 -3.25 -1.34
C TYR A 49 -29.12 -3.68 -0.50
N THR A 50 -28.90 -4.27 0.68
CA THR A 50 -29.96 -4.68 1.60
C THR A 50 -30.68 -3.48 2.24
N ASN A 51 -30.00 -2.33 2.44
CA ASN A 51 -30.64 -1.09 2.90
C ASN A 51 -31.64 -0.52 1.87
N ALA A 52 -31.37 -0.67 0.57
CA ALA A 52 -32.33 -0.31 -0.47
C ALA A 52 -33.66 -1.10 -0.38
N VAL A 53 -33.66 -2.24 0.34
CA VAL A 53 -34.84 -3.08 0.60
C VAL A 53 -35.55 -2.71 1.93
N GLY A 54 -35.12 -1.65 2.61
CA GLY A 54 -35.76 -1.13 3.83
C GLY A 54 -35.24 -1.74 5.14
N GLN A 55 -33.99 -2.21 5.18
CA GLN A 55 -33.37 -2.76 6.39
C GLN A 55 -32.23 -1.84 6.88
N ASP A 56 -32.18 -1.54 8.19
CA ASP A 56 -31.16 -0.65 8.81
C ASP A 56 -29.73 -1.25 8.89
N GLU A 57 -29.44 -2.28 8.09
CA GLU A 57 -28.20 -3.07 8.11
C GLU A 57 -26.97 -2.24 7.72
N PHE A 58 -27.15 -1.17 6.96
CA PHE A 58 -26.07 -0.24 6.63
C PHE A 58 -25.58 0.55 7.84
N TYR A 59 -26.46 0.96 8.76
CA TYR A 59 -26.03 1.63 9.98
C TYR A 59 -25.19 0.70 10.87
N ARG A 60 -25.54 -0.59 10.89
CA ARG A 60 -24.77 -1.61 11.61
C ARG A 60 -23.39 -1.83 10.99
N PHE A 61 -23.27 -1.78 9.66
CA PHE A 61 -21.99 -1.77 8.95
C PHE A 61 -21.13 -0.54 9.29
N ILE A 62 -21.70 0.67 9.28
CA ILE A 62 -20.97 1.89 9.64
C ILE A 62 -20.49 1.84 11.10
N PHE A 63 -21.31 1.33 12.02
CA PHE A 63 -20.91 1.11 13.41
C PHE A 63 -19.74 0.12 13.53
N PHE A 64 -19.78 -0.96 12.75
CA PHE A 64 -18.68 -1.94 12.67
C PHE A 64 -17.39 -1.30 12.13
N LEU A 65 -17.47 -0.50 11.06
CA LEU A 65 -16.32 0.22 10.50
C LEU A 65 -15.72 1.23 11.48
N ARG A 66 -16.55 1.88 12.30
CA ARG A 66 -16.12 2.88 13.29
C ARG A 66 -15.38 2.27 14.48
N SER A 67 -15.45 0.95 14.66
CA SER A 67 -14.69 0.27 15.71
C SER A 67 -13.19 0.56 15.58
N PRO A 68 -12.52 0.98 16.66
CA PRO A 68 -11.11 1.39 16.62
C PRO A 68 -10.19 0.29 16.10
N PHE A 69 -10.55 -0.98 16.31
CA PHE A 69 -9.81 -2.12 15.78
C PHE A 69 -9.90 -2.22 14.25
N ILE A 70 -11.10 -2.01 13.69
CA ILE A 70 -11.33 -2.08 12.24
C ILE A 70 -10.74 -0.87 11.54
N VAL A 71 -10.82 0.32 12.15
CA VAL A 71 -10.12 1.52 11.66
C VAL A 71 -8.61 1.28 11.65
N GLY A 72 -8.05 0.69 12.71
CA GLY A 72 -6.63 0.35 12.77
C GLY A 72 -6.21 -0.60 11.64
N LEU A 73 -6.96 -1.69 11.43
CA LEU A 73 -6.72 -2.63 10.34
C LEU A 73 -6.81 -1.99 8.96
N ASN A 74 -7.80 -1.13 8.72
CA ASN A 74 -7.93 -0.40 7.45
C ASN A 74 -6.78 0.58 7.23
N CYS A 75 -6.31 1.26 8.28
CA CYS A 75 -5.16 2.17 8.18
C CYS A 75 -3.88 1.41 7.83
N ILE A 76 -3.63 0.28 8.49
CA ILE A 76 -2.51 -0.63 8.18
C ILE A 76 -2.63 -1.12 6.73
N ALA A 77 -3.84 -1.50 6.31
CA ALA A 77 -4.08 -1.98 4.96
C ALA A 77 -3.82 -0.93 3.89
N LEU A 78 -4.20 0.32 4.15
CA LEU A 78 -3.91 1.46 3.29
C LEU A 78 -2.39 1.68 3.20
N PHE A 79 -1.68 1.63 4.33
CA PHE A 79 -0.23 1.78 4.36
C PHE A 79 0.49 0.69 3.54
N ILE A 80 0.04 -0.56 3.68
CA ILE A 80 0.54 -1.71 2.92
C ILE A 80 0.23 -1.55 1.42
N SER A 81 -0.95 -1.05 1.06
CA SER A 81 -1.33 -0.79 -0.33
C SER A 81 -0.43 0.28 -0.96
N VAL A 82 -0.17 1.39 -0.27
CA VAL A 82 0.76 2.43 -0.73
C VAL A 82 2.18 1.87 -0.88
N PHE A 83 2.64 1.09 0.10
CA PHE A 83 3.93 0.41 0.02
C PHE A 83 4.02 -0.51 -1.21
N HIS A 84 2.98 -1.29 -1.49
CA HIS A 84 2.91 -2.14 -2.67
C HIS A 84 3.01 -1.33 -3.95
N THR A 85 2.30 -0.21 -4.06
CA THR A 85 2.39 0.71 -5.21
C THR A 85 3.79 1.26 -5.40
N ILE A 86 4.47 1.68 -4.32
CA ILE A 86 5.86 2.19 -4.39
C ILE A 86 6.81 1.12 -4.91
N VAL A 87 6.70 -0.11 -4.39
CA VAL A 87 7.52 -1.25 -4.82
C VAL A 87 7.24 -1.59 -6.28
N TRP A 88 5.97 -1.66 -6.68
CA TRP A 88 5.57 -1.92 -8.07
C TRP A 88 6.10 -0.84 -9.01
N PHE A 89 5.97 0.43 -8.64
CA PHE A 89 6.46 1.56 -9.43
C PHE A 89 7.96 1.46 -9.65
N ASN A 90 8.75 1.05 -8.65
CA ASN A 90 10.19 0.89 -8.79
C ASN A 90 10.59 -0.35 -9.63
N LEU A 91 9.79 -1.41 -9.59
CA LEU A 91 10.04 -2.65 -10.34
C LEU A 91 9.65 -2.53 -11.83
N LEU A 92 8.54 -1.85 -12.13
CA LEU A 92 8.02 -1.61 -13.47
C LEU A 92 9.08 -1.09 -14.46
N PRO A 93 9.70 0.08 -14.28
CA PRO A 93 10.65 0.62 -15.25
C PRO A 93 11.94 -0.19 -15.29
N LYS A 94 12.28 -0.95 -14.23
CA LYS A 94 13.46 -1.83 -14.22
C LYS A 94 13.26 -3.05 -15.13
N THR A 95 12.03 -3.58 -15.24
CA THR A 95 11.72 -4.68 -16.17
C THR A 95 11.55 -4.17 -17.60
N ILE A 96 10.93 -3.00 -17.78
CA ILE A 96 10.70 -2.41 -19.13
C ILE A 96 12.01 -1.87 -19.73
N SER A 97 12.91 -1.31 -18.92
CA SER A 97 14.21 -0.78 -19.37
C SER A 97 15.18 -1.87 -19.84
N SER A 98 14.93 -3.13 -19.52
CA SER A 98 15.74 -4.25 -20.02
C SER A 98 15.53 -4.51 -21.51
N SER A 99 14.46 -3.99 -22.14
CA SER A 99 14.10 -4.33 -23.52
C SER A 99 14.40 -3.24 -24.56
N MET A 100 14.55 -1.94 -24.22
CA MET A 100 14.69 -0.93 -25.29
C MET A 100 15.35 0.42 -24.97
N PHE A 101 15.68 0.79 -23.72
CA PHE A 101 16.19 2.13 -23.46
C PHE A 101 17.31 2.19 -22.41
N ASN A 102 18.54 2.31 -22.90
CA ASN A 102 19.78 2.55 -22.17
C ASN A 102 19.89 4.00 -21.64
N LYS A 103 18.85 4.52 -20.97
CA LYS A 103 18.92 5.86 -20.39
C LYS A 103 18.21 5.90 -19.05
N GLN A 104 19.02 5.92 -17.98
CA GLN A 104 18.60 6.04 -16.58
C GLN A 104 17.62 7.21 -16.35
N SER A 105 17.62 8.23 -17.21
CA SER A 105 16.67 9.34 -17.18
C SER A 105 15.21 8.93 -17.49
N ASN A 106 15.01 7.93 -18.35
CA ASN A 106 13.66 7.50 -18.76
C ASN A 106 12.97 6.70 -17.66
N THR A 107 13.72 5.93 -16.87
CA THR A 107 13.20 5.21 -15.69
C THR A 107 12.59 6.18 -14.67
N LEU A 108 13.29 7.29 -14.37
CA LEU A 108 12.80 8.33 -13.48
C LEU A 108 11.60 9.07 -14.07
N LEU A 109 11.61 9.35 -15.39
CA LEU A 109 10.47 9.99 -16.05
C LEU A 109 9.20 9.14 -15.98
N VAL A 110 9.35 7.82 -16.14
CA VAL A 110 8.24 6.85 -15.98
C VAL A 110 7.77 6.82 -14.52
N ILE A 111 8.67 6.77 -13.53
CA ILE A 111 8.28 6.80 -12.10
C ILE A 111 7.43 8.02 -11.77
N VAL A 112 7.85 9.21 -12.25
CA VAL A 112 7.17 10.48 -12.01
C VAL A 112 5.83 10.50 -12.74
N GLY A 113 5.77 9.98 -13.98
CA GLY A 113 4.53 9.84 -14.74
C GLY A 113 3.50 8.97 -14.01
N LEU A 114 3.90 7.80 -13.49
CA LEU A 114 3.00 6.94 -12.72
C LEU A 114 2.51 7.62 -11.43
N TRP A 115 3.39 8.31 -10.69
CA TRP A 115 2.98 9.07 -9.51
C TRP A 115 2.01 10.22 -9.84
N ALA A 116 2.24 10.92 -10.96
CA ALA A 116 1.34 11.97 -11.43
C ALA A 116 -0.07 11.42 -11.72
N VAL A 117 -0.16 10.25 -12.36
CA VAL A 117 -1.44 9.58 -12.62
C VAL A 117 -2.12 9.18 -11.30
N THR A 118 -1.40 8.58 -10.35
CA THR A 118 -1.97 8.20 -9.05
C THR A 118 -2.50 9.42 -8.29
N LEU A 119 -1.75 10.53 -8.26
CA LEU A 119 -2.19 11.77 -7.62
C LEU A 119 -3.39 12.40 -8.32
N ALA A 120 -3.42 12.37 -9.65
CA ALA A 120 -4.55 12.86 -10.43
C ALA A 120 -5.83 12.06 -10.14
N VAL A 121 -5.74 10.72 -10.16
CA VAL A 121 -6.87 9.84 -9.83
C VAL A 121 -7.32 10.05 -8.38
N SER A 122 -6.39 10.13 -7.43
CA SER A 122 -6.71 10.37 -6.02
C SER A 122 -7.41 11.71 -5.82
N SER A 123 -6.92 12.78 -6.46
CA SER A 123 -7.54 14.11 -6.39
C SER A 123 -8.93 14.14 -7.03
N PHE A 124 -9.08 13.49 -8.18
CA PHE A 124 -10.37 13.38 -8.87
C PHE A 124 -11.40 12.64 -8.03
N LEU A 125 -11.00 11.51 -7.43
CA LEU A 125 -11.88 10.72 -6.58
C LEU A 125 -12.29 11.50 -5.32
N PHE A 126 -11.36 12.23 -4.72
CA PHE A 126 -11.65 13.09 -3.56
C PHE A 126 -12.64 14.21 -3.90
N LEU A 127 -12.44 14.89 -5.04
CA LEU A 127 -13.37 15.92 -5.52
C LEU A 127 -14.75 15.33 -5.85
N PHE A 128 -14.81 14.14 -6.43
CA PHE A 128 -16.07 13.46 -6.74
C PHE A 128 -16.83 13.03 -5.49
N VAL A 129 -16.14 12.59 -4.44
CA VAL A 129 -16.77 12.19 -3.16
C VAL A 129 -17.25 13.39 -2.36
N LEU A 130 -16.55 14.54 -2.43
CA LEU A 130 -16.91 15.75 -1.69
C LEU A 130 -18.05 16.54 -2.35
N LYS A 131 -18.28 16.34 -3.65
CA LYS A 131 -19.24 17.08 -4.47
C LYS A 131 -20.56 16.34 -4.60
#